data_AF-C0GD12-F1
#
_entry.id   AF-C0GD12-F1
#
_cell.length_a   1.000
_cell.length_b   1.000
_cell.length_c   1.000
_cell.angle_alpha   90.00
_cell.angle_beta   90.00
_cell.angle_gamma   90.00
#
_symmetry.space_group_name_H-M   'P 1'
#
loop_
_entity.id
_entity.type
_entity.pdbx_description
1 polymer ?
#
loop_
_entity_poly.entity_id
_entity_poly.type
_entity_poly.pdbx_seq_one_letter_code
_entity_poly.pdbx_strand_id
1 'polypeptide(L)'
;MQFNKYIGIDYSGARSPQCRLSGLQVYLSKHSQLPQIVKTPSEPANQHWNWSRKEVAHWLIEQIKEDLVIIGIDHSFSFPDSYFKRYGLQTWDEFLTDFCQHWPTHEPYYVDDLRDNNPRTGNNTDLRLTESWTSSAKSVFHFDVQGQVAKSSHAGIPWLYHIRQQIGNRVHFWPYDGFEIPPLKSVIAEVYPSILKNRYLKEDRNPDQHDAYSISRWLNEADNKGILNNYFNPPLTDEEIEIVSREGWILGIY
;
A
#
# COMPACT_ATOMS: atom_id res chain seq x y z
N MET A 1 -0.14 -18.34 13.03
CA MET A 1 0.07 -18.51 11.58
C MET A 1 -1.27 -18.39 10.91
N GLN A 2 -1.51 -17.21 10.32
CA GLN A 2 -2.80 -16.79 9.80
C GLN A 2 -2.85 -16.81 8.27
N PHE A 3 -1.72 -16.69 7.56
CA PHE A 3 -1.69 -16.56 6.11
C PHE A 3 -0.82 -17.62 5.42
N ASN A 4 -1.11 -17.92 4.15
CA ASN A 4 -0.39 -18.90 3.34
C ASN A 4 0.65 -18.27 2.41
N LYS A 5 0.42 -17.01 1.98
CA LYS A 5 1.33 -16.22 1.14
C LYS A 5 1.49 -14.82 1.72
N TYR A 6 2.70 -14.28 1.57
CA TYR A 6 3.08 -12.96 2.06
C TYR A 6 3.65 -12.16 0.89
N ILE A 7 2.93 -11.11 0.49
CA ILE A 7 3.26 -10.31 -0.69
C ILE A 7 3.77 -8.96 -0.23
N GLY A 8 4.93 -8.56 -0.73
CA GLY A 8 5.51 -7.25 -0.53
C GLY A 8 5.62 -6.52 -1.86
N ILE A 9 5.18 -5.26 -1.89
CA ILE A 9 5.13 -4.45 -3.10
C ILE A 9 5.79 -3.11 -2.83
N ASP A 10 6.84 -2.82 -3.59
CA ASP A 10 7.32 -1.45 -3.76
C ASP A 10 6.56 -0.82 -4.91
N TYR A 11 5.86 0.29 -4.64
CA TYR A 11 4.81 0.80 -5.52
C TYR A 11 5.24 2.08 -6.25
N SER A 12 5.24 2.04 -7.59
CA SER A 12 5.61 3.20 -8.39
C SER A 12 4.42 4.00 -8.89
N GLY A 13 4.43 5.31 -8.60
CA GLY A 13 3.51 6.30 -9.16
C GLY A 13 3.94 6.89 -10.51
N ALA A 14 5.01 6.38 -11.13
CA ALA A 14 5.50 6.91 -12.39
C ALA A 14 4.57 6.56 -13.56
N ARG A 15 4.43 7.48 -14.52
CA ARG A 15 3.69 7.29 -15.78
C ARG A 15 2.22 6.90 -15.62
N SER A 16 1.57 6.50 -16.71
CA SER A 16 0.18 6.01 -16.72
C SER A 16 0.09 4.55 -16.24
N PRO A 17 -1.07 4.07 -15.79
CA PRO A 17 -1.19 2.78 -15.10
C PRO A 17 -0.91 1.54 -15.95
N GLN A 18 -0.87 1.67 -17.29
CA GLN A 18 -0.55 0.59 -18.22
C GLN A 18 0.94 0.55 -18.58
N CYS A 19 1.71 1.58 -18.22
CA CYS A 19 3.15 1.61 -18.45
C CYS A 19 3.86 0.57 -17.59
N ARG A 20 4.98 0.08 -18.14
CA ARG A 20 5.89 -0.87 -17.51
C ARG A 20 6.90 -0.12 -16.66
N LEU A 21 6.94 -0.39 -15.36
CA LEU A 21 7.67 0.43 -14.39
C LEU A 21 8.76 -0.39 -13.70
N SER A 22 10.02 0.05 -13.82
CA SER A 22 11.15 -0.62 -13.16
C SER A 22 11.09 -0.50 -11.64
N GLY A 23 10.50 0.58 -11.12
CA GLY A 23 10.30 0.77 -9.67
C GLY A 23 9.00 0.16 -9.13
N LEU A 24 8.29 -0.66 -9.92
CA LEU A 24 7.15 -1.43 -9.43
C LEU A 24 7.62 -2.88 -9.26
N GLN A 25 7.91 -3.26 -8.03
CA GLN A 25 8.51 -4.56 -7.69
C GLN A 25 7.56 -5.37 -6.82
N VAL A 26 7.44 -6.67 -7.12
CA VAL A 26 6.55 -7.59 -6.42
C VAL A 26 7.35 -8.79 -5.94
N TYR A 27 7.33 -9.03 -4.64
CA TYR A 27 7.94 -10.20 -4.01
C TYR A 27 6.88 -11.03 -3.28
N LEU A 28 7.04 -12.34 -3.33
CA LEU A 28 6.16 -13.28 -2.64
C LEU A 28 7.00 -14.29 -1.89
N SER A 29 6.62 -14.55 -0.64
CA SER A 29 7.09 -15.70 0.13
C SER A 29 5.90 -16.58 0.54
N LYS A 30 6.20 -17.86 0.76
CA LYS A 30 5.33 -18.80 1.46
C LYS A 30 5.91 -19.10 2.84
N HIS A 31 5.16 -19.80 3.67
CA HIS A 31 5.58 -20.16 5.02
C HIS A 31 7.04 -20.66 5.10
N SER A 32 7.85 -20.01 5.93
CA SER A 32 9.26 -20.33 6.18
C SER A 32 10.16 -20.36 4.93
N GLN A 33 9.74 -19.75 3.83
CA GLN A 33 10.53 -19.59 2.60
C GLN A 33 10.96 -18.13 2.45
N LEU A 34 12.16 -17.92 1.90
CA LEU A 34 12.61 -16.58 1.56
C LEU A 34 11.77 -16.00 0.41
N PRO A 35 11.50 -14.68 0.40
CA PRO A 35 10.77 -14.06 -0.69
C PRO A 35 11.49 -14.20 -2.02
N GLN A 36 10.71 -14.45 -3.07
CA GLN A 36 11.14 -14.54 -4.45
C GLN A 36 10.45 -13.46 -5.28
N ILE A 37 11.17 -12.97 -6.30
CA ILE A 37 10.60 -12.03 -7.26
C ILE A 37 9.45 -12.71 -8.02
N VAL A 38 8.35 -11.98 -8.19
CA VAL A 38 7.20 -12.45 -8.98
C VAL A 38 7.26 -11.78 -10.35
N LYS A 39 7.22 -12.59 -11.41
CA LYS A 39 7.13 -12.14 -12.79
C LYS A 39 5.69 -11.81 -13.15
N THR A 40 5.48 -10.77 -13.96
CA THR A 40 4.13 -10.49 -14.48
C THR A 40 3.63 -11.65 -15.35
N PRO A 41 2.34 -12.04 -15.25
CA PRO A 41 1.77 -13.10 -16.09
C PRO A 41 1.88 -12.84 -17.60
N SER A 42 2.06 -11.59 -18.00
CA SER A 42 2.26 -11.19 -19.40
C SER A 42 3.72 -11.20 -19.85
N GLU A 43 4.66 -11.63 -19.00
CA GLU A 43 6.08 -11.71 -19.36
C GLU A 43 6.31 -12.75 -20.47
N PRO A 44 6.90 -12.35 -21.62
CA PRO A 44 7.26 -13.28 -22.68
C PRO A 44 8.38 -14.24 -22.26
N ALA A 45 8.40 -15.44 -22.84
CA ALA A 45 9.51 -16.37 -22.66
C ALA A 45 10.85 -15.73 -23.06
N ASN A 46 11.86 -15.84 -22.18
CA ASN A 46 13.23 -15.32 -22.36
C ASN A 46 13.39 -13.80 -22.40
N GLN A 47 12.43 -13.02 -21.90
CA GLN A 47 12.58 -11.58 -21.73
C GLN A 47 12.29 -11.17 -20.29
N HIS A 48 12.93 -10.09 -19.83
CA HIS A 48 12.58 -9.46 -18.55
C HIS A 48 11.47 -8.44 -18.81
N TRP A 49 10.35 -8.56 -18.11
CA TRP A 49 9.20 -7.68 -18.30
C TRP A 49 8.74 -7.06 -16.97
N ASN A 50 8.69 -5.73 -16.92
CA ASN A 50 8.25 -5.03 -15.71
C ASN A 50 6.73 -5.10 -15.54
N TRP A 51 6.29 -5.01 -14.29
CA TRP A 51 4.89 -4.85 -13.95
C TRP A 51 4.31 -3.51 -14.43
N SER A 52 3.01 -3.52 -14.67
CA SER A 52 2.19 -2.30 -14.72
C SER A 52 1.25 -2.29 -13.50
N ARG A 53 0.79 -1.11 -13.07
CA ARG A 53 -0.12 -1.00 -11.91
C ARG A 53 -1.43 -1.76 -12.13
N LYS A 54 -1.97 -1.70 -13.35
CA LYS A 54 -3.17 -2.46 -13.73
C LYS A 54 -2.99 -3.97 -13.57
N GLU A 55 -1.85 -4.50 -14.02
CA GLU A 55 -1.56 -5.93 -13.87
C GLU A 55 -1.35 -6.34 -12.43
N VAL A 56 -0.67 -5.51 -11.62
CA VAL A 56 -0.50 -5.79 -10.19
C VAL A 56 -1.88 -5.92 -9.55
N ALA A 57 -2.78 -4.95 -9.74
CA ALA A 57 -4.12 -4.99 -9.16
C ALA A 57 -4.90 -6.25 -9.56
N HIS A 58 -4.91 -6.60 -10.85
CA HIS A 58 -5.56 -7.82 -11.33
C HIS A 58 -4.92 -9.09 -10.77
N TRP A 59 -3.60 -9.13 -10.68
CA TRP A 59 -2.89 -10.29 -10.10
C TRP A 59 -3.19 -10.45 -8.61
N LEU A 60 -3.25 -9.35 -7.84
CA LEU A 60 -3.62 -9.40 -6.41
C LEU A 60 -5.05 -9.92 -6.22
N ILE A 61 -5.99 -9.50 -7.07
CA ILE A 61 -7.36 -10.02 -7.09
C ILE A 61 -7.36 -11.55 -7.23
N GLU A 62 -6.58 -12.10 -8.16
CA GLU A 62 -6.48 -13.55 -8.34
C GLU A 62 -5.81 -14.22 -7.13
N GLN A 63 -4.74 -13.63 -6.56
CA GLN A 63 -4.12 -14.19 -5.36
C GLN A 63 -5.07 -14.26 -4.16
N ILE A 64 -5.93 -13.25 -3.97
CA ILE A 64 -6.94 -13.22 -2.89
C ILE A 64 -8.07 -14.23 -3.14
N LYS A 65 -8.40 -14.50 -4.41
CA LYS A 65 -9.41 -15.51 -4.78
C LYS A 65 -8.91 -16.94 -4.54
N GLU A 66 -7.62 -17.18 -4.75
CA GLU A 66 -7.02 -18.51 -4.64
C GLU A 66 -6.65 -18.89 -3.20
N ASP A 67 -6.18 -17.93 -2.40
CA ASP A 67 -5.52 -18.23 -1.14
C ASP A 67 -5.73 -17.15 -0.07
N LEU A 68 -5.39 -17.49 1.17
CA LEU A 68 -5.36 -16.58 2.30
C LEU A 68 -4.01 -15.84 2.31
N VAL A 69 -4.03 -14.56 1.97
CA VAL A 69 -2.81 -13.77 1.72
C VAL A 69 -2.77 -12.51 2.58
N ILE A 70 -1.57 -12.10 2.96
CA ILE A 70 -1.32 -10.74 3.47
C ILE A 70 -0.43 -9.99 2.50
N ILE A 71 -0.83 -8.75 2.20
CA ILE A 71 -0.24 -7.91 1.16
C ILE A 71 0.17 -6.58 1.81
N GLY A 72 1.47 -6.32 1.84
CA GLY A 72 2.02 -5.03 2.24
C GLY A 72 2.42 -4.21 1.02
N ILE A 73 1.98 -2.95 0.97
CA ILE A 73 2.22 -2.07 -0.18
C ILE A 73 2.88 -0.77 0.30
N ASP A 74 3.96 -0.36 -0.37
CA ASP A 74 4.68 0.90 -0.11
C ASP A 74 4.03 2.10 -0.81
N HIS A 75 2.84 2.48 -0.34
CA HIS A 75 2.29 3.82 -0.55
C HIS A 75 1.18 4.10 0.47
N SER A 76 0.83 5.38 0.65
CA SER A 76 -0.26 5.76 1.54
C SER A 76 -1.62 5.38 0.97
N PHE A 77 -2.48 4.83 1.81
CA PHE A 77 -3.83 4.37 1.41
C PHE A 77 -4.91 5.44 1.59
N SER A 78 -4.59 6.52 2.32
CA SER A 78 -5.48 7.66 2.52
C SER A 78 -4.69 8.92 2.85
N PHE A 79 -5.40 10.01 3.12
CA PHE A 79 -4.90 11.34 3.37
C PHE A 79 -5.16 11.79 4.81
N PRO A 80 -4.44 12.80 5.31
CA PRO A 80 -4.63 13.37 6.64
C PRO A 80 -6.09 13.69 6.97
N ASP A 81 -6.49 13.53 8.23
CA ASP A 81 -7.83 13.88 8.73
C ASP A 81 -8.22 15.35 8.45
N SER A 82 -7.25 16.24 8.33
CA SER A 82 -7.48 17.63 7.88
C SER A 82 -8.07 17.71 6.46
N TYR A 83 -7.72 16.77 5.56
CA TYR A 83 -8.31 16.63 4.23
C TYR A 83 -9.78 16.19 4.33
N PHE A 84 -10.07 15.19 5.17
CA PHE A 84 -11.44 14.72 5.43
C PHE A 84 -12.33 15.86 5.94
N LYS A 85 -11.88 16.59 6.96
CA LYS A 85 -12.58 17.77 7.51
C LYS A 85 -12.80 18.86 6.47
N ARG A 86 -11.80 19.15 5.63
CA ARG A 86 -11.88 20.18 4.58
C ARG A 86 -12.96 19.88 3.55
N TYR A 87 -13.11 18.62 3.17
CA TYR A 87 -14.01 18.20 2.09
C TYR A 87 -15.28 17.50 2.59
N GLY A 88 -15.50 17.45 3.90
CA GLY A 88 -16.70 16.91 4.52
C GLY A 88 -16.82 15.38 4.44
N LEU A 89 -15.71 14.67 4.20
CA LEU A 89 -15.68 13.21 4.09
C LEU A 89 -15.69 12.58 5.48
N GLN A 90 -16.52 11.57 5.70
CA GLN A 90 -16.69 10.93 7.01
C GLN A 90 -16.03 9.56 7.09
N THR A 91 -15.97 8.83 5.98
CA THR A 91 -15.46 7.46 5.95
C THR A 91 -14.40 7.26 4.88
N TRP A 92 -13.59 6.21 5.03
CA TRP A 92 -12.61 5.85 4.01
C TRP A 92 -13.28 5.46 2.67
N ASP A 93 -14.46 4.84 2.70
CA ASP A 93 -15.22 4.49 1.48
C ASP A 93 -15.73 5.74 0.73
N GLU A 94 -16.19 6.76 1.47
CA GLU A 94 -16.50 8.07 0.88
C GLU A 94 -15.25 8.74 0.28
N PHE A 95 -14.11 8.65 0.99
CA PHE A 95 -12.84 9.13 0.48
C PHE A 95 -12.42 8.43 -0.81
N LEU A 96 -12.49 7.10 -0.89
CA LEU A 96 -12.13 6.38 -2.11
C LEU A 96 -13.00 6.80 -3.30
N THR A 97 -14.29 7.01 -3.05
CA THR A 97 -15.25 7.45 -4.08
C THR A 97 -14.94 8.87 -4.56
N ASP A 98 -14.80 9.84 -3.66
CA ASP A 98 -14.41 11.24 -3.99
C ASP A 98 -13.04 11.26 -4.67
N PHE A 99 -12.07 10.52 -4.13
CA PHE A 99 -10.72 10.45 -4.68
C PHE A 99 -10.72 9.94 -6.13
N CYS A 100 -11.45 8.85 -6.43
CA CYS A 100 -11.50 8.32 -7.80
C CYS A 100 -12.20 9.25 -8.79
N GLN A 101 -13.11 10.12 -8.32
CA GLN A 101 -13.75 11.14 -9.15
C GLN A 101 -12.77 12.27 -9.54
N HIS A 102 -11.89 12.66 -8.62
CA HIS A 102 -11.00 13.81 -8.79
C HIS A 102 -9.57 13.45 -9.19
N TRP A 103 -9.14 12.23 -8.92
CA TRP A 103 -7.85 11.66 -9.29
C TRP A 103 -8.04 10.29 -9.96
N PRO A 104 -8.61 10.24 -11.18
CA PRO A 104 -8.88 8.99 -11.89
C PRO A 104 -7.59 8.36 -12.46
N THR A 105 -6.55 8.13 -11.67
CA THR A 105 -5.24 7.60 -12.13
C THR A 105 -5.25 6.09 -12.47
N HIS A 106 -6.41 5.45 -12.38
CA HIS A 106 -6.67 4.14 -12.98
C HIS A 106 -6.94 4.23 -14.49
N GLU A 107 -7.33 5.41 -14.98
CA GLU A 107 -7.42 5.78 -16.39
C GLU A 107 -6.03 6.20 -16.93
N PRO A 108 -5.83 6.38 -18.25
CA PRO A 108 -4.50 6.58 -18.85
C PRO A 108 -3.89 7.98 -18.60
N TYR A 109 -4.08 8.53 -17.39
CA TYR A 109 -3.48 9.77 -16.92
C TYR A 109 -2.19 9.52 -16.11
N TYR A 110 -1.31 10.50 -16.13
CA TYR A 110 -0.20 10.63 -15.18
C TYR A 110 -0.73 11.37 -13.95
N VAL A 111 -0.11 11.15 -12.79
CA VAL A 111 -0.43 11.94 -11.58
C VAL A 111 -0.20 13.43 -11.84
N ASP A 112 0.87 13.76 -12.58
CA ASP A 112 1.22 15.14 -12.89
C ASP A 112 0.16 15.82 -13.78
N ASP A 113 -0.47 15.09 -14.70
CA ASP A 113 -1.53 15.62 -15.58
C ASP A 113 -2.75 16.10 -14.79
N LEU A 114 -2.99 15.49 -13.63
CA LEU A 114 -4.16 15.74 -12.78
C LEU A 114 -3.87 16.67 -11.62
N ARG A 115 -2.62 17.12 -11.46
CA ARG A 115 -2.20 17.88 -10.28
C ARG A 115 -2.58 19.35 -10.34
N ASP A 116 -2.37 19.96 -11.51
CA ASP A 116 -2.57 21.39 -11.66
C ASP A 116 -4.06 21.75 -11.61
N ASN A 117 -4.42 22.69 -10.74
CA ASN A 117 -5.79 23.15 -10.50
C ASN A 117 -6.78 22.07 -10.02
N ASN A 118 -6.28 20.96 -9.44
CA ASN A 118 -7.16 19.96 -8.86
C ASN A 118 -7.82 20.49 -7.58
N PRO A 119 -9.16 20.56 -7.49
CA PRO A 119 -9.84 21.04 -6.29
C PRO A 119 -9.73 20.06 -5.11
N ARG A 120 -9.21 18.84 -5.33
CA ARG A 120 -9.00 17.80 -4.33
C ARG A 120 -7.53 17.63 -4.03
N THR A 121 -6.94 18.65 -3.42
CA THR A 121 -5.56 18.59 -2.94
C THR A 121 -5.47 19.12 -1.51
N GLY A 122 -4.49 18.64 -0.76
CA GLY A 122 -4.16 19.12 0.59
C GLY A 122 -2.96 20.06 0.58
N ASN A 123 -2.50 20.45 1.77
CA ASN A 123 -1.26 21.22 1.90
C ASN A 123 -0.06 20.27 2.01
N ASN A 124 1.10 20.66 1.48
CA ASN A 124 2.34 19.90 1.59
C ASN A 124 2.90 19.74 3.03
N THR A 125 2.28 20.41 4.00
CA THR A 125 2.56 20.30 5.44
C THR A 125 1.56 19.44 6.19
N ASP A 126 0.46 19.02 5.54
CA ASP A 126 -0.56 18.18 6.18
C ASP A 126 0.02 16.77 6.36
N LEU A 127 0.08 16.30 7.61
CA LEU A 127 0.58 14.97 7.98
C LEU A 127 -0.54 14.16 8.65
N ARG A 128 -0.52 12.85 8.42
CA ARG A 128 -1.30 11.88 9.19
C ARG A 128 -0.68 11.70 10.58
N LEU A 129 -1.47 11.22 11.52
CA LEU A 129 -1.02 10.84 12.85
C LEU A 129 0.12 9.83 12.79
N THR A 130 0.01 8.79 11.95
CA THR A 130 1.08 7.79 11.77
C THR A 130 2.41 8.40 11.32
N GLU A 131 2.36 9.47 10.54
CA GLU A 131 3.55 10.19 10.05
C GLU A 131 4.23 10.97 11.17
N SER A 132 3.46 11.50 12.13
CA SER A 132 3.99 12.19 13.31
C SER A 132 4.79 11.27 14.27
N TRP A 133 4.59 9.96 14.16
CA TRP A 133 5.34 8.94 14.91
C TRP A 133 6.67 8.57 14.23
N THR A 134 6.99 9.20 13.10
CA THR A 134 8.25 8.97 12.37
C THR A 134 8.99 10.29 12.12
N SER A 135 10.27 10.35 12.48
CA SER A 135 11.07 11.58 12.46
C SER A 135 11.37 12.13 11.05
N SER A 136 10.93 11.46 9.98
CA SER A 136 11.27 11.81 8.59
C SER A 136 10.11 11.66 7.60
N ALA A 137 8.87 11.47 8.07
CA ALA A 137 7.73 11.36 7.17
C ALA A 137 7.57 12.62 6.30
N LYS A 138 7.08 12.40 5.09
CA LYS A 138 6.71 13.44 4.16
C LYS A 138 5.21 13.36 3.93
N SER A 139 4.60 14.53 3.83
CA SER A 139 3.19 14.63 3.45
C SER A 139 2.95 13.92 2.12
N VAL A 140 1.79 13.26 2.03
CA VAL A 140 1.23 12.72 0.77
C VAL A 140 1.02 13.80 -0.30
N PHE A 141 1.04 15.09 0.06
CA PHE A 141 0.95 16.22 -0.87
C PHE A 141 2.31 16.85 -1.22
N HIS A 142 3.42 16.28 -0.73
CA HIS A 142 4.77 16.77 -1.04
C HIS A 142 5.34 16.04 -2.26
N PHE A 143 5.10 16.60 -3.43
CA PHE A 143 5.60 16.08 -4.71
C PHE A 143 6.99 16.63 -5.06
N ASP A 144 7.66 15.92 -5.96
CA ASP A 144 8.95 16.22 -6.61
C ASP A 144 10.13 16.45 -5.66
N VAL A 145 10.17 15.67 -4.58
CA VAL A 145 11.27 15.62 -3.60
C VAL A 145 11.77 14.19 -3.38
N GLN A 146 13.04 14.06 -2.99
CA GLN A 146 13.63 12.77 -2.67
C GLN A 146 12.87 12.10 -1.49
N GLY A 147 12.51 10.83 -1.64
CA GLY A 147 11.76 10.07 -0.62
C GLY A 147 10.26 10.37 -0.57
N GLN A 148 9.69 10.91 -1.64
CA GLN A 148 8.24 11.19 -1.73
C GLN A 148 7.39 9.92 -1.84
N VAL A 149 6.24 9.94 -1.18
CA VAL A 149 5.16 8.94 -1.32
C VAL A 149 3.98 9.48 -2.15
N ALA A 150 4.01 10.78 -2.51
CA ALA A 150 2.88 11.47 -3.12
C ALA A 150 2.43 10.83 -4.43
N LYS A 151 3.34 10.65 -5.41
CA LYS A 151 2.99 10.07 -6.70
C LYS A 151 2.51 8.62 -6.58
N SER A 152 3.17 7.78 -5.76
CA SER A 152 2.76 6.39 -5.58
C SER A 152 1.38 6.28 -4.94
N SER A 153 1.09 7.10 -3.92
CA SER A 153 -0.22 7.14 -3.26
C SER A 153 -1.32 7.58 -4.20
N HIS A 154 -1.13 8.70 -4.91
CA HIS A 154 -2.12 9.22 -5.86
C HIS A 154 -2.35 8.27 -7.04
N ALA A 155 -1.33 7.53 -7.46
CA ALA A 155 -1.45 6.52 -8.50
C ALA A 155 -2.05 5.19 -8.01
N GLY A 156 -1.92 4.87 -6.72
CA GLY A 156 -2.27 3.58 -6.14
C GLY A 156 -3.66 3.52 -5.51
N ILE A 157 -4.14 4.60 -4.90
CA ILE A 157 -5.45 4.64 -4.21
C ILE A 157 -6.61 4.17 -5.11
N PRO A 158 -6.73 4.58 -6.40
CA PRO A 158 -7.81 4.08 -7.25
C PRO A 158 -7.75 2.58 -7.53
N TRP A 159 -6.55 1.97 -7.48
CA TRP A 159 -6.41 0.52 -7.58
C TRP A 159 -6.83 -0.20 -6.29
N LEU A 160 -6.65 0.41 -5.11
CA LEU A 160 -7.23 -0.11 -3.87
C LEU A 160 -8.76 -0.14 -3.95
N TYR A 161 -9.36 0.96 -4.42
CA TYR A 161 -10.81 1.03 -4.64
C TYR A 161 -11.27 -0.04 -5.64
N HIS A 162 -10.56 -0.21 -6.76
CA HIS A 162 -10.86 -1.26 -7.73
C HIS A 162 -10.82 -2.67 -7.10
N ILE A 163 -9.77 -3.00 -6.35
CA ILE A 163 -9.66 -4.30 -5.67
C ILE A 163 -10.81 -4.50 -4.67
N ARG A 164 -11.13 -3.47 -3.88
CA ARG A 164 -12.24 -3.49 -2.91
C ARG A 164 -13.57 -3.79 -3.58
N GLN A 165 -13.87 -3.14 -4.70
CA GLN A 165 -15.10 -3.38 -5.47
C GLN A 165 -15.16 -4.78 -6.10
N GLN A 166 -14.03 -5.34 -6.52
CA GLN A 166 -13.99 -6.66 -7.17
C GLN A 166 -14.01 -7.84 -6.18
N ILE A 167 -13.37 -7.70 -5.02
CA ILE A 167 -13.18 -8.79 -4.05
C ILE A 167 -14.20 -8.71 -2.91
N GLY A 168 -14.62 -7.52 -2.53
CA GLY A 168 -15.56 -7.28 -1.44
C GLY A 168 -15.10 -7.94 -0.12
N ASN A 169 -16.00 -8.68 0.51
CA ASN A 169 -15.81 -9.19 1.88
C ASN A 169 -14.68 -10.22 2.06
N ARG A 170 -14.04 -10.70 0.98
CA ARG A 170 -12.92 -11.66 1.07
C ARG A 170 -11.59 -11.01 1.48
N VAL A 171 -11.50 -9.69 1.41
CA VAL A 171 -10.32 -8.92 1.81
C VAL A 171 -10.68 -7.96 2.95
N HIS A 172 -9.71 -7.73 3.81
CA HIS A 172 -9.73 -6.76 4.90
C HIS A 172 -8.66 -5.71 4.63
N PHE A 173 -9.09 -4.48 4.37
CA PHE A 173 -8.19 -3.33 4.25
C PHE A 173 -7.92 -2.77 5.64
N TRP A 174 -6.79 -3.14 6.21
CA TRP A 174 -6.42 -2.67 7.54
C TRP A 174 -5.80 -1.27 7.46
N PRO A 175 -6.13 -0.33 8.38
CA PRO A 175 -7.05 -0.48 9.52
C PRO A 175 -8.51 -0.08 9.22
N TYR A 176 -8.85 0.31 7.99
CA TYR A 176 -10.14 0.89 7.60
C TYR A 176 -11.35 -0.02 7.83
N ASP A 177 -11.18 -1.33 7.67
CA ASP A 177 -12.22 -2.32 7.94
C ASP A 177 -12.25 -2.78 9.42
N GLY A 178 -11.42 -2.17 10.27
CA GLY A 178 -11.25 -2.48 11.69
C GLY A 178 -9.84 -2.97 12.04
N PHE A 179 -9.48 -2.83 13.31
CA PHE A 179 -8.18 -3.25 13.85
C PHE A 179 -8.12 -4.77 14.07
N GLU A 180 -9.24 -5.37 14.46
CA GLU A 180 -9.38 -6.82 14.58
C GLU A 180 -9.60 -7.45 13.20
N ILE A 181 -8.69 -8.36 12.82
CA ILE A 181 -8.77 -9.07 11.54
C ILE A 181 -9.71 -10.28 11.67
N PRO A 182 -10.83 -10.33 10.92
CA PRO A 182 -11.70 -11.49 10.95
C PRO A 182 -10.98 -12.75 10.45
N PRO A 183 -11.33 -13.94 10.96
CA PRO A 183 -10.75 -15.18 10.49
C PRO A 183 -11.05 -15.40 9.00
N LEU A 184 -10.11 -16.06 8.30
CA LEU A 184 -10.23 -16.43 6.88
C LEU A 184 -10.37 -15.26 5.90
N LYS A 185 -9.96 -14.04 6.30
CA LYS A 185 -9.84 -12.90 5.39
C LYS A 185 -8.40 -12.63 5.00
N SER A 186 -8.18 -12.41 3.71
CA SER A 186 -6.91 -11.85 3.23
C SER A 186 -6.78 -10.40 3.68
N VAL A 187 -5.56 -9.92 3.89
CA VAL A 187 -5.32 -8.56 4.39
C VAL A 187 -4.52 -7.76 3.38
N ILE A 188 -4.91 -6.51 3.16
CA ILE A 188 -4.10 -5.50 2.48
C ILE A 188 -3.80 -4.39 3.49
N ALA A 189 -2.53 -4.05 3.66
CA ALA A 189 -2.07 -3.03 4.58
C ALA A 189 -1.00 -2.15 3.96
N GLU A 190 -0.97 -0.89 4.38
CA GLU A 190 0.14 0.03 4.11
C GLU A 190 1.36 -0.42 4.92
N VAL A 191 2.53 -0.52 4.28
CA VAL A 191 3.79 -0.89 4.93
C VAL A 191 4.90 0.02 4.43
N TYR A 192 5.71 0.56 5.35
CA TYR A 192 6.82 1.45 4.99
C TYR A 192 8.16 0.71 5.07
N PRO A 193 8.84 0.41 3.94
CA PRO A 193 10.05 -0.41 3.92
C PRO A 193 11.20 0.13 4.77
N SER A 194 11.33 1.44 4.95
CA SER A 194 12.48 2.03 5.65
C SER A 194 12.60 1.59 7.11
N ILE A 195 11.51 1.20 7.78
CA ILE A 195 11.56 0.66 9.15
C ILE A 195 11.95 -0.83 9.21
N LEU A 196 11.98 -1.50 8.04
CA LEU A 196 12.18 -2.94 7.91
C LEU A 196 13.50 -3.29 7.23
N LYS A 197 13.85 -2.56 6.17
CA LYS A 197 14.84 -2.98 5.17
C LYS A 197 16.27 -3.12 5.67
N ASN A 198 16.63 -2.40 6.71
CA ASN A 198 17.97 -2.50 7.32
C ASN A 198 18.13 -3.77 8.18
N ARG A 199 17.05 -4.55 8.41
CA ARG A 199 17.11 -5.86 9.09
C ARG A 199 17.63 -6.97 8.20
N TYR A 200 17.67 -6.75 6.88
CA TYR A 200 17.97 -7.78 5.90
C TYR A 200 19.14 -7.36 5.00
N LEU A 201 19.98 -8.32 4.63
CA LEU A 201 21.06 -8.09 3.67
C LEU A 201 20.46 -7.73 2.30
N LYS A 202 21.05 -6.73 1.63
CA LYS A 202 20.59 -6.28 0.31
C LYS A 202 20.99 -7.22 -0.82
N GLU A 203 22.16 -7.85 -0.72
CA GLU A 203 22.74 -8.70 -1.78
C GLU A 203 22.74 -7.95 -3.12
N ASP A 204 22.38 -8.60 -4.22
CA ASP A 204 22.36 -8.03 -5.56
C ASP A 204 21.06 -7.27 -5.90
N ARG A 205 20.12 -7.13 -4.94
CA ARG A 205 18.85 -6.42 -5.17
C ARG A 205 19.11 -4.93 -5.35
N ASN A 206 18.43 -4.32 -6.32
CA ASN A 206 18.34 -2.87 -6.40
C ASN A 206 17.48 -2.31 -5.23
N PRO A 207 17.45 -0.97 -5.00
CA PRO A 207 16.66 -0.38 -3.91
C PRO A 207 15.18 -0.82 -3.91
N ASP A 208 14.49 -0.66 -5.04
CA ASP A 208 13.07 -0.97 -5.21
C ASP A 208 12.76 -2.45 -4.93
N GLN A 209 13.62 -3.35 -5.43
CA GLN A 209 13.55 -4.78 -5.16
C GLN A 209 13.75 -5.11 -3.68
N HIS A 210 14.69 -4.42 -3.02
CA HIS A 210 14.99 -4.64 -1.61
C HIS A 210 13.85 -4.18 -0.71
N ASP A 211 13.16 -3.11 -1.09
CA ASP A 211 12.01 -2.56 -0.37
C ASP A 211 10.83 -3.57 -0.43
N ALA A 212 10.46 -4.04 -1.63
CA ALA A 212 9.45 -5.09 -1.81
C ALA A 212 9.81 -6.42 -1.10
N TYR A 213 11.07 -6.86 -1.22
CA TYR A 213 11.57 -8.06 -0.55
C TYR A 213 11.45 -7.95 0.96
N SER A 214 11.84 -6.81 1.53
CA SER A 214 11.84 -6.58 2.98
C SER A 214 10.43 -6.58 3.56
N ILE A 215 9.45 -6.02 2.84
CA ILE A 215 8.03 -6.12 3.22
C ILE A 215 7.59 -7.59 3.28
N SER A 216 7.76 -8.34 2.18
CA SER A 216 7.33 -9.75 2.12
C SER A 216 7.99 -10.59 3.21
N ARG A 217 9.29 -10.40 3.42
CA ARG A 217 10.05 -11.12 4.45
C ARG A 217 9.56 -10.81 5.86
N TRP A 218 9.34 -9.54 6.16
CA TRP A 218 8.90 -9.14 7.49
C TRP A 218 7.49 -9.67 7.80
N LEU A 219 6.56 -9.61 6.84
CA LEU A 219 5.21 -10.16 7.02
C LEU A 219 5.26 -11.67 7.32
N ASN A 220 6.07 -12.41 6.57
CA ASN A 220 6.28 -13.85 6.78
C ASN A 220 6.86 -14.13 8.18
N GLU A 221 7.93 -13.44 8.56
CA GLU A 221 8.59 -13.64 9.85
C GLU A 221 7.68 -13.23 11.03
N ALA A 222 6.91 -12.15 10.88
CA ALA A 222 6.00 -11.65 11.91
C ALA A 222 4.82 -12.61 12.17
N ASP A 223 4.20 -13.16 11.13
CA ASP A 223 3.13 -14.14 11.27
C ASP A 223 3.66 -15.49 11.81
N ASN A 224 4.82 -15.95 11.33
CA ASN A 224 5.44 -17.19 11.82
C ASN A 224 5.79 -17.11 13.31
N LYS A 225 6.22 -15.93 13.78
CA LYS A 225 6.50 -15.68 15.20
C LYS A 225 5.25 -15.36 16.03
N GLY A 226 4.08 -15.23 15.41
CA GLY A 226 2.83 -14.89 16.09
C GLY A 226 2.79 -13.47 16.63
N ILE A 227 3.62 -12.56 16.13
CA ILE A 227 3.70 -11.16 16.60
C ILE A 227 2.92 -10.20 15.70
N LEU A 228 2.43 -10.66 14.55
CA LEU A 228 1.71 -9.83 13.59
C LEU A 228 0.46 -9.17 14.19
N ASN A 229 -0.28 -9.89 15.06
CA ASN A 229 -1.46 -9.35 15.75
C ASN A 229 -1.17 -8.14 16.64
N ASN A 230 0.04 -8.04 17.19
CA ASN A 230 0.43 -6.87 17.99
C ASN A 230 0.52 -5.62 17.10
N TYR A 231 0.97 -5.77 15.85
CA TYR A 231 1.07 -4.65 14.92
C TYR A 231 -0.28 -4.23 14.34
N PHE A 232 -1.28 -5.11 14.35
CA PHE A 232 -2.66 -4.72 14.04
C PHE A 232 -3.35 -3.92 15.15
N ASN A 233 -2.76 -3.86 16.34
CA ASN A 233 -3.30 -3.17 17.52
C ASN A 233 -2.25 -2.19 18.12
N PRO A 234 -1.87 -1.12 17.40
CA PRO A 234 -0.99 -0.08 17.94
C PRO A 234 -1.59 0.57 19.20
N PRO A 235 -0.76 1.14 20.10
CA PRO A 235 -1.21 1.68 21.38
C PRO A 235 -1.84 3.08 21.21
N LEU A 236 -2.96 3.13 20.50
CA LEU A 236 -3.72 4.35 20.20
C LEU A 236 -4.83 4.57 21.25
N THR A 237 -5.13 5.83 21.52
CA THR A 237 -6.32 6.25 22.26
C THR A 237 -7.59 6.10 21.42
N ASP A 238 -8.78 6.11 22.04
CA ASP A 238 -10.06 6.03 21.31
C ASP A 238 -10.22 7.16 20.28
N GLU A 239 -9.78 8.38 20.61
CA GLU A 239 -9.80 9.53 19.69
C GLU A 239 -8.87 9.33 18.49
N GLU A 240 -7.70 8.75 18.71
CA GLU A 240 -6.75 8.42 17.64
C GLU A 240 -7.25 7.27 16.76
N ILE A 241 -7.94 6.28 17.33
CA ILE A 241 -8.59 5.19 16.58
C ILE A 241 -9.61 5.76 15.60
N GLU A 242 -10.43 6.73 16.01
CA GLU A 242 -11.38 7.39 15.11
C GLU A 242 -10.66 8.09 13.95
N ILE A 243 -9.57 8.80 14.21
CA ILE A 243 -8.75 9.46 13.19
C ILE A 243 -8.15 8.42 12.22
N VAL A 244 -7.49 7.40 12.77
CA VAL A 244 -6.80 6.35 12.00
C VAL A 244 -7.76 5.50 11.18
N SER A 245 -9.01 5.34 11.61
CA SER A 245 -10.04 4.68 10.80
C SER A 245 -10.35 5.42 9.48
N ARG A 246 -9.99 6.71 9.37
CA ARG A 246 -10.12 7.52 8.16
C ARG A 246 -8.82 7.63 7.39
N GLU A 247 -7.73 8.03 8.05
CA GLU A 247 -6.46 8.36 7.38
C GLU A 247 -5.47 7.18 7.28
N GLY A 248 -5.71 6.10 8.03
CA GLY A 248 -4.91 4.88 8.02
C GLY A 248 -3.72 4.87 8.98
N TRP A 249 -3.05 3.72 9.03
CA TRP A 249 -1.82 3.49 9.80
C TRP A 249 -0.83 2.66 8.98
N ILE A 250 0.46 2.87 9.23
CA ILE A 250 1.51 2.04 8.63
C ILE A 250 1.74 0.81 9.50
N LEU A 251 1.51 -0.37 8.95
CA LEU A 251 1.72 -1.63 9.65
C LEU A 251 3.20 -1.80 10.00
N GLY A 252 3.49 -2.00 11.29
CA GLY A 252 4.85 -2.10 11.82
C GLY A 252 5.33 -0.86 12.59
N ILE A 253 4.61 0.26 12.54
CA ILE A 253 4.80 1.39 13.45
C ILE A 253 4.08 1.09 14.76
N TYR A 254 4.85 1.05 15.85
CA TYR A 254 4.41 0.73 17.20
C TYR A 254 5.26 1.50 18.21
#